data_AF-A0A6F9WWV7-F1
#
_entry.id   AF-A0A6F9WWV7-F1
#
_cell.length_a   1.000
_cell.length_b   1.000
_cell.length_c   1.000
_cell.angle_alpha   90.00
_cell.angle_beta   90.00
_cell.angle_gamma   90.00
#
_symmetry.space_group_name_H-M   'P 1'
#
loop_
_entity.id
_entity.type
_entity.pdbx_description
1 polymer ?
#
loop_
_entity_poly.entity_id
_entity_poly.type
_entity_poly.pdbx_seq_one_letter_code
_entity_poly.pdbx_strand_id
1 'polypeptide(L)'
;MKDHKIVKHSAADGSSVTVSLNGTLNIEDAAEFREVLTAALRDAPTVLLDARQLVQVDISILQIICSACRTAAEGRLAFQPEDGLPDSIRTFVGNIGARMGSVCSRNNNEPCTWFGGGKQ
;
A
#
# COMPACT_ATOMS: atom_id res chain seq x y z
N MET A 1 -4.02 -13.21 22.67
CA MET A 1 -4.61 -13.07 21.34
C MET A 1 -3.71 -12.10 20.59
N LYS A 2 -3.09 -12.47 19.46
CA LYS A 2 -2.33 -11.50 18.67
C LYS A 2 -3.35 -10.64 17.92
N ASP A 3 -3.36 -9.34 18.17
CA ASP A 3 -4.07 -8.41 17.31
C ASP A 3 -3.39 -8.44 15.94
N HIS A 4 -4.08 -8.97 14.93
CA HIS A 4 -3.52 -9.07 13.59
C HIS A 4 -3.56 -7.68 12.95
N LYS A 5 -2.39 -7.03 12.91
CA LYS A 5 -2.22 -5.71 12.30
C LYS A 5 -2.39 -5.74 10.78
N ILE A 6 -2.11 -6.88 10.15
CA ILE A 6 -2.15 -7.06 8.70
C ILE A 6 -3.03 -8.28 8.42
N VAL A 7 -4.11 -8.09 7.68
CA VAL A 7 -5.05 -9.17 7.35
C VAL A 7 -5.31 -9.19 5.85
N LYS A 8 -5.32 -10.37 5.26
CA LYS A 8 -5.64 -10.57 3.84
C LYS A 8 -7.01 -11.22 3.70
N HIS A 9 -7.84 -10.63 2.85
CA HIS A 9 -9.17 -11.11 2.49
C HIS A 9 -9.26 -11.27 0.97
N SER A 10 -9.55 -12.47 0.49
CA SER A 10 -9.79 -12.72 -0.94
C SER A 10 -11.29 -12.64 -1.25
N ALA A 11 -11.65 -11.98 -2.34
CA ALA A 11 -13.00 -12.05 -2.88
C ALA A 11 -13.33 -13.50 -3.30
N ALA A 12 -14.60 -13.89 -3.18
CA ALA A 12 -15.04 -15.26 -3.49
C ALA A 12 -14.86 -15.64 -4.96
N ASP A 13 -14.86 -14.66 -5.86
CA ASP A 13 -14.65 -14.82 -7.30
C ASP A 13 -13.17 -14.74 -7.73
N GLY A 14 -12.26 -14.49 -6.78
CA GLY A 14 -10.83 -14.32 -7.06
C GLY A 14 -10.47 -13.05 -7.83
N SER A 15 -11.42 -12.13 -8.04
CA SER A 15 -11.18 -10.90 -8.80
C SER A 15 -10.32 -9.89 -8.04
N SER A 16 -10.40 -9.91 -6.71
CA SER A 16 -9.67 -9.00 -5.85
C SER A 16 -9.19 -9.63 -4.54
N VAL A 17 -8.17 -9.02 -3.97
CA VAL A 17 -7.69 -9.26 -2.61
C VAL A 17 -7.64 -7.92 -1.88
N THR A 18 -8.29 -7.82 -0.72
CA THR A 18 -8.14 -6.70 0.21
C THR A 18 -7.10 -7.04 1.27
N VAL A 19 -6.13 -6.16 1.48
CA VAL A 19 -5.17 -6.22 2.59
C VAL A 19 -5.51 -5.10 3.57
N SER A 20 -6.02 -5.46 4.75
CA SER A 20 -6.41 -4.53 5.80
C SER A 20 -5.27 -4.29 6.78
N LEU A 21 -5.01 -3.02 7.09
CA LEU A 21 -3.99 -2.54 8.01
C LEU A 21 -4.63 -1.90 9.24
N ASN A 22 -4.23 -2.34 10.43
CA ASN A 22 -4.79 -1.91 11.71
C ASN A 22 -3.70 -1.42 12.67
N GLY A 23 -4.00 -0.34 13.40
CA GLY A 23 -3.15 0.14 14.48
C GLY A 23 -1.88 0.84 13.99
N THR A 24 -0.73 0.49 14.57
CA THR A 24 0.57 1.09 14.20
C THR A 24 1.42 0.05 13.50
N LEU A 25 1.87 0.38 12.28
CA LEU A 25 2.81 -0.43 11.52
C LEU A 25 4.17 0.25 11.47
N ASN A 26 5.23 -0.50 11.78
CA ASN A 26 6.60 -0.02 11.76
C ASN A 26 7.55 -1.05 11.10
N ILE A 27 8.86 -0.81 11.17
CA ILE A 27 9.89 -1.70 10.62
C ILE A 27 9.77 -3.17 11.08
N GLU A 28 9.27 -3.45 12.27
CA GLU A 28 9.08 -4.82 12.78
C GLU A 28 7.97 -5.56 11.99
N ASP A 29 6.97 -4.82 11.52
CA ASP A 29 5.84 -5.35 10.73
C ASP A 29 6.17 -5.41 9.22
N ALA A 30 7.31 -4.85 8.80
CA ALA A 30 7.68 -4.70 7.39
C ALA A 30 7.83 -6.04 6.65
N ALA A 31 8.44 -7.04 7.31
CA ALA A 31 8.63 -8.35 6.68
C ALA A 31 7.29 -9.05 6.41
N GLU A 32 6.42 -9.09 7.42
CA GLU A 32 5.07 -9.65 7.32
C GLU A 32 4.25 -8.92 6.25
N PHE A 33 4.27 -7.59 6.26
CA PHE A 33 3.50 -6.81 5.30
C PHE A 33 3.93 -7.06 3.85
N ARG A 34 5.25 -7.14 3.61
CA ARG A 34 5.79 -7.48 2.30
C ARG A 34 5.34 -8.86 1.84
N GLU A 35 5.36 -9.85 2.73
CA GLU A 35 4.94 -11.23 2.41
C GLU A 35 3.46 -11.28 2.05
N VAL A 36 2.61 -10.62 2.84
CA VAL A 36 1.17 -10.54 2.59
C VAL A 36 0.87 -9.84 1.27
N LEU A 37 1.50 -8.70 0.97
CA LEU A 37 1.31 -8.01 -0.30
C LEU A 37 1.80 -8.81 -1.50
N THR A 38 2.95 -9.49 -1.37
CA THR A 38 3.47 -10.34 -2.44
C THR A 38 2.51 -11.49 -2.73
N ALA A 39 1.94 -12.10 -1.69
CA ALA A 39 0.91 -13.11 -1.86
C ALA A 39 -0.38 -12.52 -2.48
N ALA A 40 -0.81 -11.34 -2.07
CA ALA A 40 -1.99 -10.68 -2.63
C ALA A 40 -1.83 -10.39 -4.14
N LEU A 41 -0.70 -9.83 -4.55
CA LEU A 41 -0.39 -9.49 -5.95
C LEU A 41 -0.28 -10.73 -6.85
N ARG A 42 0.05 -11.90 -6.30
CA ARG A 42 0.06 -13.15 -7.05
C ARG A 42 -1.34 -13.74 -7.21
N ASP A 43 -2.18 -13.57 -6.20
CA ASP A 43 -3.42 -14.34 -6.07
C ASP A 43 -4.62 -13.65 -6.76
N ALA A 44 -4.56 -12.35 -7.07
CA ALA A 44 -5.63 -11.63 -7.76
C ALA A 44 -5.11 -10.50 -8.68
N PRO A 45 -5.85 -10.17 -9.75
CA PRO A 45 -5.50 -9.06 -10.64
C PRO A 45 -5.68 -7.67 -10.01
N THR A 46 -6.48 -7.58 -8.94
CA THR A 46 -6.71 -6.34 -8.19
C THR A 46 -6.36 -6.54 -6.73
N VAL A 47 -5.51 -5.67 -6.20
CA VAL A 47 -5.21 -5.61 -4.76
C VAL A 47 -5.68 -4.27 -4.21
N LEU A 48 -6.54 -4.35 -3.20
CA LEU A 48 -7.03 -3.20 -2.46
C LEU A 48 -6.29 -3.13 -1.12
N LEU A 49 -5.83 -1.95 -0.73
CA LEU A 49 -5.28 -1.74 0.61
C LEU A 49 -6.30 -0.95 1.44
N ASP A 50 -6.84 -1.60 2.47
CA ASP A 50 -7.71 -0.97 3.45
C ASP A 50 -6.88 -0.47 4.62
N ALA A 51 -6.81 0.84 4.78
CA ALA A 51 -6.04 1.47 5.84
C ALA A 51 -6.94 2.33 6.76
N ARG A 52 -8.26 2.09 6.79
CA ARG A 52 -9.21 2.87 7.60
C ARG A 52 -8.91 2.82 9.10
N GLN A 53 -8.33 1.72 9.58
CA GLN A 53 -7.99 1.49 10.99
C GLN A 53 -6.51 1.75 11.28
N LEU A 54 -5.77 2.32 10.33
CA LEU A 54 -4.34 2.60 10.47
C LEU A 54 -4.13 3.92 11.20
N VAL A 55 -3.50 3.83 12.37
CA VAL A 55 -3.21 4.97 13.25
C VAL A 55 -1.89 5.63 12.88
N GLN A 56 -0.84 4.84 12.64
CA GLN A 56 0.50 5.35 12.37
C GLN A 56 1.29 4.40 11.47
N VAL A 57 2.14 4.99 10.62
CA VAL A 57 3.10 4.29 9.77
C VAL A 57 4.46 4.96 9.86
N ASP A 58 5.51 4.20 9.57
CA ASP A 58 6.84 4.72 9.31
C ASP A 58 7.21 4.63 7.82
N ILE A 59 8.44 5.06 7.51
CA ILE A 59 8.95 5.08 6.13
C ILE A 59 9.14 3.69 5.53
N SER A 60 9.40 2.67 6.35
CA SER A 60 9.61 1.30 5.88
C SER A 60 8.33 0.70 5.34
N ILE A 61 7.20 1.00 5.98
CA ILE A 61 5.87 0.61 5.48
C ILE A 61 5.56 1.30 4.15
N LEU A 62 5.87 2.59 4.00
CA LEU A 62 5.68 3.27 2.71
C LEU A 62 6.56 2.69 1.61
N GLN A 63 7.81 2.35 1.92
CA GLN A 63 8.72 1.74 0.93
C GLN A 63 8.19 0.41 0.42
N ILE A 64 7.52 -0.37 1.27
CA ILE A 64 6.84 -1.60 0.88
C ILE A 64 5.66 -1.32 -0.05
N ILE A 65 4.81 -0.34 0.28
CA ILE A 65 3.70 0.08 -0.59
C ILE A 65 4.25 0.52 -1.96
N CYS A 66 5.29 1.37 -1.99
CA CYS A 66 5.97 1.78 -3.22
C CYS A 66 6.47 0.59 -4.04
N SER A 67 7.10 -0.39 -3.39
CA SER A 67 7.57 -1.60 -4.06
C SER A 67 6.40 -2.40 -4.65
N ALA A 68 5.30 -2.51 -3.92
CA ALA A 68 4.09 -3.19 -4.39
C ALA A 68 3.44 -2.46 -5.58
N CYS A 69 3.38 -1.12 -5.58
CA CYS A 69 2.95 -0.34 -6.74
C CYS A 69 3.77 -0.67 -7.98
N ARG A 70 5.11 -0.69 -7.83
CA ARG A 70 6.00 -1.02 -8.94
C ARG A 70 5.75 -2.43 -9.47
N THR A 71 5.65 -3.42 -8.58
CA THR A 71 5.36 -4.80 -8.97
C THR A 71 4.00 -4.94 -9.66
N ALA A 72 2.97 -4.24 -9.17
CA ALA A 72 1.67 -4.22 -9.82
C ALA A 72 1.75 -3.60 -11.23
N ALA A 73 2.47 -2.48 -11.36
CA ALA A 73 2.67 -1.80 -12.64
C ALA A 73 3.41 -2.67 -13.67
N GLU A 74 4.46 -3.38 -13.25
CA GLU A 74 5.19 -4.34 -14.09
C GLU A 74 4.31 -5.53 -14.51
N GLY A 75 3.46 -6.01 -13.59
CA GLY A 75 2.51 -7.11 -13.82
C GLY A 75 1.20 -6.72 -14.50
N ARG A 76 0.98 -5.43 -14.80
CA ARG A 76 -0.32 -4.87 -15.28
C ARG A 76 -1.50 -5.20 -14.35
N LEU A 77 -1.24 -5.24 -13.05
CA LEU A 77 -2.22 -5.45 -11.98
C LEU A 77 -2.70 -4.09 -11.44
N ALA A 78 -3.88 -4.07 -10.83
CA ALA A 78 -4.37 -2.91 -10.10
C ALA A 78 -3.93 -2.97 -8.62
N PHE A 79 -3.34 -1.87 -8.11
CA PHE A 79 -3.01 -1.72 -6.70
C PHE A 79 -3.42 -0.32 -6.20
N GLN A 80 -4.48 -0.27 -5.40
CA GLN A 80 -5.15 0.98 -5.05
C GLN A 80 -5.73 0.95 -3.63
N PRO A 81 -5.94 2.12 -2.99
CA PRO A 81 -6.64 2.15 -1.71
C PRO A 81 -8.10 1.71 -1.88
N GLU A 82 -8.65 1.01 -0.88
CA GLU A 82 -10.06 0.57 -0.89
C GLU A 82 -11.01 1.78 -0.82
N ASP A 83 -10.84 2.65 0.20
CA ASP A 83 -11.70 3.82 0.45
C ASP A 83 -10.89 5.13 0.48
N GLY A 84 -9.95 5.25 -0.45
CA GLY A 84 -9.00 6.37 -0.46
C GLY A 84 -7.95 6.29 0.66
N LEU A 85 -7.04 7.28 0.68
CA LEU A 85 -5.97 7.31 1.68
C LEU A 85 -6.47 7.84 3.03
N PRO A 86 -6.22 7.14 4.15
CA PRO A 86 -6.49 7.66 5.49
C PRO A 86 -5.57 8.83 5.83
N ASP A 87 -6.02 9.67 6.75
CA ASP A 87 -5.27 10.86 7.18
C ASP A 87 -3.91 10.52 7.77
N SER A 88 -3.77 9.38 8.45
CA SER A 88 -2.49 8.92 8.99
C SER A 88 -1.41 8.79 7.91
N ILE A 89 -1.76 8.23 6.74
CA ILE A 89 -0.85 8.16 5.60
C ILE A 89 -0.66 9.55 4.98
N ARG A 90 -1.72 10.35 4.77
CA ARG A 90 -1.61 11.69 4.17
C ARG A 90 -0.71 12.61 4.99
N THR A 91 -0.89 12.64 6.30
CA THR A 91 -0.09 13.43 7.24
C THR A 91 1.37 12.98 7.21
N PHE A 92 1.62 11.67 7.25
CA PHE A 92 2.99 11.16 7.20
C PHE A 92 3.68 11.52 5.87
N VAL A 93 2.99 11.36 4.74
CA VAL A 93 3.48 11.75 3.40
C VAL A 93 3.82 13.24 3.34
N GLY A 94 2.94 14.10 3.87
CA GLY A 94 3.20 15.54 3.95
C GLY A 94 4.42 15.86 4.81
N ASN A 95 4.58 15.20 5.96
CA ASN A 95 5.69 15.43 6.88
C ASN A 95 7.06 15.04 6.29
N ILE A 96 7.12 14.04 5.42
CA ILE A 96 8.35 13.64 4.73
C ILE A 96 8.59 14.43 3.43
N GLY A 97 7.78 15.45 3.14
CA GLY A 97 7.91 16.29 1.93
C GLY A 97 7.53 15.58 0.64
N ALA A 98 6.89 14.42 0.71
CA ALA A 98 6.35 13.74 -0.46
C ALA A 98 5.06 14.42 -0.91
N ARG A 99 4.86 14.54 -2.23
CA ARG A 99 3.59 15.01 -2.80
C ARG A 99 2.78 13.80 -3.22
N MET A 100 1.46 13.91 -3.35
CA MET A 100 0.61 12.86 -3.93
C MET A 100 0.18 13.30 -5.32
N GLY A 101 -0.04 12.35 -6.24
CA GLY A 101 -0.58 12.65 -7.57
C GLY A 101 0.44 13.16 -8.61
N SER A 102 1.74 13.22 -8.29
CA SER A 102 2.75 13.40 -9.34
C SER A 102 2.94 12.14 -10.16
N VAL A 103 3.35 12.32 -11.41
CA VAL A 103 3.90 11.26 -12.26
C VAL A 103 4.99 10.50 -11.50
N CYS A 104 4.89 9.17 -11.49
CA CYS A 104 5.83 8.30 -10.83
C CYS A 104 6.51 7.35 -11.83
N SER A 105 7.83 7.48 -11.97
CA SER A 105 8.64 6.61 -12.84
C SER A 105 8.68 5.15 -12.38
N ARG A 106 8.23 4.87 -11.16
CA ARG A 106 8.07 3.52 -10.61
C ARG A 106 6.67 2.95 -10.80
N ASN A 107 5.73 3.72 -11.36
CA ASN A 107 4.34 3.33 -11.61
C ASN A 107 3.98 3.57 -13.09
N ASN A 108 4.82 3.12 -14.02
CA ASN A 108 4.61 3.31 -15.47
C ASN A 108 4.38 4.78 -15.91
N ASN A 109 4.92 5.75 -15.18
CA ASN A 109 4.66 7.19 -15.37
C ASN A 109 3.20 7.63 -15.15
N GLU A 110 2.40 6.80 -14.48
CA GLU A 110 1.08 7.20 -13.98
C GLU A 110 1.19 8.04 -12.70
N PRO A 111 0.18 8.88 -12.39
CA PRO A 111 0.09 9.56 -11.11
C PRO A 111 0.14 8.54 -9.97
N CYS A 112 1.05 8.74 -9.01
CA CYS A 112 1.08 7.86 -7.85
C CYS A 112 -0.02 8.23 -6.87
N THR A 113 -0.94 7.30 -6.66
CA THR A 113 -2.02 7.37 -5.67
C THR A 113 -1.51 7.21 -4.24
N TRP A 114 -0.27 6.75 -4.06
CA TRP A 114 0.33 6.45 -2.75
C TRP A 114 1.38 7.50 -2.35
N PHE A 115 2.36 7.75 -3.23
CA PHE A 115 3.51 8.66 -3.02
C PHE A 115 4.03 9.16 -4.38
N GLY A 116 3.95 10.46 -4.67
CA GLY A 116 4.36 11.01 -5.96
C GLY A 116 4.97 12.41 -5.90
N GLY A 117 6.28 12.49 -6.18
CA GLY A 117 6.99 13.69 -6.68
C GLY A 117 7.62 14.59 -5.63
N GLY A 118 8.67 14.10 -4.98
CA GLY A 118 9.74 15.01 -4.59
C GLY A 118 10.47 15.45 -5.87
N LYS A 119 10.70 16.76 -6.04
CA LYS A 119 11.58 17.25 -7.12
C LYS A 119 12.93 16.53 -6.99
N GLN A 120 13.41 15.94 -8.07
CA GLN A 120 14.85 15.77 -8.24
C GLN A 120 15.49 17.16 -8.39
#